data_AF-A0A512NIE2-F1
#
_entry.id   AF-A0A512NIE2-F1
#
_cell.length_a   1.000
_cell.length_b   1.000
_cell.length_c   1.000
_cell.angle_alpha   90.00
_cell.angle_beta   90.00
_cell.angle_gamma   90.00
#
_symmetry.space_group_name_H-M   'P 1'
#
loop_
_entity.id
_entity.type
_entity.pdbx_description
1 polymer ?
#
loop_
_entity_poly.entity_id
_entity_poly.type
_entity_poly.pdbx_seq_one_letter_code
_entity_poly.pdbx_strand_id
1 'polypeptide(L)'
;MNARSAMALLGGAALVAAAGVLIATAQPKGAVFIAGDRPVTEAQVRDKLQSDGFTNVLTIRQGGMIQAMGVKDGQTGKVLVDAQTGRLAGDNDGDDDD
;
A
#
# COMPACT_ATOMS: atom_id res chain seq x y z
N MET A 1 17.67 -35.65 38.92
CA MET A 1 16.54 -35.50 39.86
C MET A 1 16.03 -34.09 39.69
N ASN A 2 14.73 -33.95 39.46
CA ASN A 2 14.13 -32.83 38.73
C ASN A 2 13.21 -32.07 39.71
N ALA A 3 13.29 -30.74 39.77
CA ALA A 3 12.23 -29.83 40.25
C ALA A 3 12.66 -28.38 39.93
N ARG A 4 12.07 -27.70 38.94
CA ARG A 4 10.83 -26.89 38.99
C ARG A 4 10.96 -25.58 39.75
N SER A 5 10.83 -24.47 39.00
CA SER A 5 10.18 -23.16 39.29
C SER A 5 10.95 -22.07 38.55
N ALA A 6 10.44 -21.49 37.46
CA ALA A 6 9.37 -20.48 37.34
C ALA A 6 9.90 -19.04 37.52
N MET A 7 9.63 -18.20 36.50
CA MET A 7 9.53 -16.72 36.53
C MET A 7 10.77 -15.92 36.95
N ALA A 8 11.12 -14.76 36.40
CA ALA A 8 10.76 -13.98 35.22
C ALA A 8 11.76 -12.80 35.18
N LEU A 9 11.74 -12.04 34.08
CA LEU A 9 12.10 -10.62 33.93
C LEU A 9 13.49 -10.24 33.37
N LEU A 10 13.37 -9.56 32.22
CA LEU A 10 14.08 -8.35 31.78
C LEU A 10 15.30 -8.52 30.84
N GLY A 11 15.11 -7.99 29.64
CA GLY A 11 16.10 -7.84 28.58
C GLY A 11 15.41 -8.01 27.23
N GLY A 12 14.59 -7.08 26.75
CA GLY A 12 15.03 -5.73 26.42
C GLY A 12 15.45 -5.69 24.95
N ALA A 13 14.47 -5.77 24.06
CA ALA A 13 14.59 -5.27 22.70
C ALA A 13 13.16 -4.97 22.22
N ALA A 14 12.71 -3.74 22.50
CA ALA A 14 11.65 -3.15 21.71
C ALA A 14 12.12 -3.21 20.26
N LEU A 15 11.48 -4.07 19.45
CA LEU A 15 11.59 -3.93 18.01
C LEU A 15 10.92 -2.60 17.69
N VAL A 16 11.76 -1.57 17.58
CA VAL A 16 11.39 -0.25 17.12
C VAL A 16 10.70 -0.46 15.78
N ALA A 17 9.41 -0.11 15.74
CA ALA A 17 8.63 -0.04 14.55
C ALA A 17 9.28 0.98 13.61
N ALA A 18 10.13 0.52 12.70
CA ALA A 18 10.26 1.19 11.43
C ALA A 18 9.06 0.74 10.61
N ALA A 19 7.91 1.37 10.82
CA ALA A 19 6.89 1.44 9.78
C ALA A 19 7.47 2.33 8.66
N GLY A 20 8.53 1.86 8.01
CA GLY A 20 8.98 2.40 6.76
C GLY A 20 7.86 2.09 5.78
N VAL A 21 7.17 3.15 5.33
CA VAL A 21 6.41 3.09 4.09
C VAL A 21 7.45 2.84 3.00
N LEU A 22 7.80 1.56 2.76
CA LEU A 22 8.41 1.23 1.49
C LEU A 22 7.27 1.31 0.49
N ILE A 23 7.46 2.20 -0.47
CA ILE A 23 6.60 2.34 -1.65
C ILE A 23 6.74 1.01 -2.40
N ALA A 24 5.91 0.04 -2.03
CA ALA A 24 5.82 -1.21 -2.74
C ALA A 24 5.21 -0.89 -4.11
N THR A 25 6.09 -0.91 -5.11
CA THR A 25 5.89 -0.54 -6.52
C THR A 25 6.22 0.92 -6.84
N ALA A 26 7.52 1.21 -7.01
CA ALA A 26 7.99 2.26 -7.91
C ALA A 26 7.59 1.92 -9.36
N GLN A 27 6.28 1.86 -9.65
CA GLN A 27 5.82 1.77 -11.02
C GLN A 27 6.08 3.12 -11.69
N PRO A 28 6.70 3.14 -12.88
CA PRO A 28 7.02 4.38 -13.55
C PRO A 28 5.73 5.20 -13.76
N LYS A 29 5.81 6.51 -13.52
CA LYS A 29 4.69 7.43 -13.75
C LYS A 29 4.11 7.19 -15.14
N GLY A 30 2.79 7.04 -15.26
CA GLY A 30 2.13 6.72 -16.52
C GLY A 30 2.17 5.25 -16.96
N ALA A 31 2.65 4.33 -16.11
CA ALA A 31 2.47 2.90 -16.30
C ALA A 31 0.98 2.53 -16.36
N VAL A 32 0.64 1.56 -17.20
CA VAL A 32 -0.72 1.05 -17.31
C VAL A 32 -0.99 0.17 -16.09
N PHE A 33 -1.85 0.64 -15.18
CA PHE A 33 -2.21 -0.09 -13.96
C PHE A 33 -3.38 -1.05 -14.23
N ILE A 34 -4.41 -0.53 -14.89
CA ILE A 34 -5.55 -1.27 -15.42
C ILE A 34 -5.49 -1.18 -16.94
N ALA A 35 -5.31 -2.32 -17.60
CA ALA A 35 -5.29 -2.37 -19.06
C ALA A 35 -6.72 -2.31 -19.62
N GLY A 36 -6.96 -1.39 -20.56
CA GLY A 36 -8.18 -1.32 -21.35
C GLY A 36 -8.55 0.10 -21.79
N ASP A 37 -9.33 0.20 -22.87
CA ASP A 37 -9.78 1.48 -23.45
C ASP A 37 -11.10 2.00 -22.83
N ARG A 38 -11.44 1.54 -21.62
CA ARG A 38 -12.70 1.87 -20.94
C ARG A 38 -12.43 2.59 -19.63
N PRO A 39 -13.35 3.46 -19.20
CA PRO A 39 -13.26 4.08 -17.89
C PRO A 39 -13.08 3.03 -16.79
N VAL A 40 -12.12 3.30 -15.92
CA VAL A 40 -11.77 2.45 -14.80
C VAL A 40 -12.71 2.73 -13.63
N THR A 41 -13.07 1.68 -12.91
CA THR A 41 -13.90 1.73 -11.71
C THR A 41 -13.08 1.48 -10.44
N GLU A 42 -13.56 1.96 -9.30
CA GLU A 42 -12.91 1.72 -8.01
C GLU A 42 -12.81 0.22 -7.69
N ALA A 43 -13.85 -0.55 -8.03
CA ALA A 43 -13.86 -1.99 -7.88
C ALA A 43 -12.69 -2.63 -8.66
N GLN A 44 -12.44 -2.23 -9.90
CA GLN A 44 -11.33 -2.78 -10.69
C GLN A 44 -9.96 -2.45 -10.10
N VAL A 45 -9.78 -1.23 -9.59
CA VAL A 45 -8.52 -0.82 -8.93
C VAL A 45 -8.31 -1.64 -7.65
N ARG A 46 -9.37 -1.83 -6.86
CA ARG A 46 -9.33 -2.66 -5.66
C ARG A 46 -9.01 -4.11 -5.97
N ASP A 47 -9.71 -4.71 -6.93
CA ASP A 47 -9.53 -6.11 -7.31
C ASP A 47 -8.10 -6.34 -7.82
N LYS A 48 -7.55 -5.39 -8.58
CA LYS A 48 -6.14 -5.42 -8.99
C LYS A 48 -5.18 -5.35 -7.81
N LEU A 49 -5.37 -4.42 -6.88
CA LEU A 49 -4.53 -4.33 -5.68
C LEU A 49 -4.60 -5.60 -4.83
N GLN A 50 -5.79 -6.18 -4.66
CA GLN A 50 -5.95 -7.46 -3.96
C GLN A 50 -5.22 -8.60 -4.69
N SER A 51 -5.31 -8.65 -6.02
CA SER A 51 -4.53 -9.60 -6.84
C SER A 51 -3.02 -9.38 -6.74
N ASP A 52 -2.57 -8.15 -6.53
CA ASP A 52 -1.16 -7.79 -6.35
C ASP A 52 -0.66 -8.08 -4.91
N GLY A 53 -1.55 -8.57 -4.03
CA GLY A 53 -1.23 -8.98 -2.66
C GLY A 53 -1.51 -7.93 -1.59
N PHE A 54 -2.17 -6.82 -1.94
CA PHE A 54 -2.59 -5.82 -0.96
C PHE A 54 -3.85 -6.29 -0.21
N THR A 55 -3.87 -5.99 1.08
CA THR A 55 -4.97 -6.26 2.00
C THR A 55 -5.51 -4.93 2.55
N ASN A 56 -6.68 -4.97 3.18
CA ASN A 56 -7.34 -3.76 3.71
C ASN A 56 -7.43 -2.62 2.68
N VAL A 57 -7.76 -2.97 1.44
CA VAL A 57 -7.75 -2.04 0.31
C VAL A 57 -8.92 -1.07 0.41
N LEU A 58 -8.62 0.22 0.49
CA LEU A 58 -9.56 1.32 0.43
C LEU A 58 -9.40 2.07 -0.90
N THR A 59 -10.49 2.31 -1.59
CA THR A 59 -10.54 3.07 -2.85
C THR A 59 -11.45 4.27 -2.70
N ILE A 60 -11.02 5.43 -3.20
CA ILE A 60 -11.75 6.69 -3.18
C ILE A 60 -11.64 7.30 -4.58
N ARG A 61 -12.77 7.63 -5.20
CA ARG A 61 -12.80 8.41 -6.45
C ARG A 61 -12.87 9.89 -6.14
N GLN A 62 -11.98 10.65 -6.76
CA GLN A 62 -11.94 12.10 -6.70
C GLN A 62 -11.88 12.66 -8.13
N GLY A 63 -13.04 13.02 -8.66
CA GLY A 63 -13.17 13.51 -10.04
C GLY A 63 -12.72 12.48 -11.07
N GLY A 64 -11.71 12.83 -11.87
CA GLY A 64 -11.11 11.98 -12.89
C GLY A 64 -10.07 10.98 -12.36
N MET A 65 -9.80 10.97 -11.06
CA MET A 65 -8.80 10.09 -10.44
C MET A 65 -9.45 9.11 -9.46
N ILE A 66 -8.83 7.94 -9.32
CA ILE A 66 -9.13 6.94 -8.30
C ILE A 66 -7.88 6.78 -7.46
N GLN A 67 -7.97 7.19 -6.21
CA GLN A 67 -6.96 6.92 -5.21
C GLN A 67 -7.25 5.57 -4.57
N ALA A 68 -6.22 4.75 -4.40
CA ALA A 68 -6.34 3.49 -3.70
C ALA A 68 -5.19 3.32 -2.73
N MET A 69 -5.51 2.80 -1.54
CA MET A 69 -4.57 2.54 -0.47
C MET A 69 -4.76 1.11 0.02
N GLY A 70 -3.68 0.43 0.37
CA GLY A 70 -3.75 -0.92 0.91
C GLY A 70 -2.49 -1.26 1.67
N VAL A 71 -2.49 -2.39 2.36
CA VAL A 71 -1.35 -2.89 3.13
C VAL A 71 -0.82 -4.15 2.49
N LYS A 72 0.46 -4.15 2.13
CA LYS A 72 1.18 -5.32 1.60
C LYS A 72 2.46 -5.51 2.40
N ASP A 73 2.73 -6.73 2.84
CA ASP A 73 3.92 -7.07 3.65
C ASP A 73 4.10 -6.18 4.91
N GLY A 74 2.99 -5.75 5.51
CA GLY A 74 2.97 -4.86 6.68
C GLY A 74 3.16 -3.38 6.36
N GLN A 75 3.22 -3.00 5.09
CA GLN A 75 3.51 -1.65 4.63
C GLN A 75 2.33 -1.07 3.85
N THR A 76 1.99 0.18 4.15
CA THR A 76 0.92 0.88 3.44
C THR A 76 1.42 1.36 2.08
N GLY A 77 0.82 0.89 1.00
CA GLY A 77 0.99 1.43 -0.34
C GLY A 77 -0.18 2.32 -0.74
N LYS A 78 0.13 3.39 -1.49
CA LYS A 78 -0.85 4.30 -2.11
C LYS A 78 -0.60 4.29 -3.61
N VAL A 79 -1.66 4.29 -4.41
CA VAL A 79 -1.61 4.48 -5.86
C VAL A 79 -2.70 5.47 -6.29
N LEU A 80 -2.37 6.33 -7.24
CA LEU A 80 -3.35 7.17 -7.93
C LEU A 80 -3.50 6.67 -9.36
N VAL A 81 -4.73 6.39 -9.76
CA VAL A 81 -5.07 5.86 -11.09
C VAL A 81 -5.97 6.85 -11.79
N ASP A 82 -5.62 7.23 -13.01
CA ASP A 82 -6.50 8.00 -13.88
C ASP A 82 -7.71 7.15 -14.28
N ALA A 83 -8.92 7.62 -13.96
CA ALA A 83 -10.16 6.88 -14.12
C ALA A 83 -10.60 6.77 -15.59
N GLN A 84 -10.03 7.55 -16.50
CA GLN A 84 -10.35 7.48 -17.93
C GLN A 84 -9.40 6.56 -18.68
N THR A 85 -8.13 6.54 -18.30
CA THR A 85 -7.05 5.86 -19.02
C THR A 85 -6.50 4.64 -18.30
N GLY A 86 -6.79 4.46 -17.01
CA GLY A 86 -6.28 3.37 -16.19
C GLY A 86 -4.78 3.42 -15.91
N ARG A 87 -4.15 4.58 -16.14
CA ARG A 87 -2.71 4.79 -15.95
C ARG A 87 -2.42 5.35 -14.57
N LEU A 88 -1.26 5.03 -14.02
CA LEU A 88 -0.82 5.63 -12.77
C LEU A 88 -0.53 7.11 -12.96
N ALA A 89 -1.25 7.95 -12.22
CA ALA A 89 -0.84 9.31 -11.99
C ALA A 89 0.36 9.25 -11.05
N GLY A 90 1.52 9.75 -11.50
CA GLY A 90 2.72 9.71 -10.69
C GLY A 90 2.52 10.35 -9.33
N ASP A 91 3.14 9.79 -8.30
CA ASP A 91 3.02 10.28 -6.93
C ASP A 91 3.33 11.79 -6.88
N ASN A 92 2.34 12.54 -6.42
CA ASN A 92 2.47 13.90 -5.92
C ASN A 92 2.50 13.81 -4.40
N ASP A 93 3.56 13.21 -3.86
CA ASP A 93 4.04 13.64 -2.55
C ASP A 93 5.37 14.32 -2.88
N GLY A 94 5.33 15.65 -2.87
CA GLY A 94 6.54 16.43 -2.79
C GLY A 94 7.24 16.07 -1.50
N ASP A 95 8.54 15.85 -1.62
CA ASP A 95 9.48 16.02 -0.53
C ASP A 95 9.18 17.37 0.14
N ASP A 96 8.62 17.35 1.35
CA ASP A 96 8.77 18.44 2.31
C ASP A 96 9.34 17.80 3.58
N ASP A 97 10.56 17.30 3.44
CA ASP A 97 11.51 17.15 4.55
C ASP A 97 12.04 18.56 4.87
N ASP A 98 11.62 19.15 6.00
CA ASP A 98 12.28 20.29 6.67
C ASP A 98 12.71 19.86 8.08
#